data_AF-A0A3D1V1X2-F1
#
_entry.id   AF-A0A3D1V1X2-F1
#
_cell.length_a   1.000
_cell.length_b   1.000
_cell.length_c   1.000
_cell.angle_alpha   90.00
_cell.angle_beta   90.00
_cell.angle_gamma   90.00
#
_symmetry.space_group_name_H-M   'P 1'
#
loop_
_entity.id
_entity.type
_entity.pdbx_description
1 polymer ?
#
loop_
_entity_poly.entity_id
_entity_poly.type
_entity_poly.pdbx_seq_one_letter_code
_entity_poly.pdbx_strand_id
1 'polypeptide(L)'
;PAQNTLVRSVSFLPERGQQLETFLKNVPDQPPHNAVELYQSEPGYLNVLAGEMHTSIAAEFTGDWNDVSLMLNKHVFLRLLSEGHTKIEMADNRIPILASGGTGRYVTMPLYQPKSKETTQIQTQNQPQTEETKMEHNEMKVVSAPVQTAALKQEPEANPMEELNSAIESFRLKLRIAWDESSVLARKVKEVQIAQKQKERDFIQAKRAIERIRMVSGF
;
A
#
# COMPACT_ATOMS: atom_id res chain seq x y z
N PRO A 1 14.55 -30.97 6.15
CA PRO A 1 14.30 -29.52 5.94
C PRO A 1 12.97 -29.30 5.22
N ALA A 2 11.94 -28.86 5.95
CA ALA A 2 10.64 -28.55 5.36
C ALA A 2 10.78 -27.33 4.44
N GLN A 3 10.40 -27.52 3.18
CA GLN A 3 10.30 -26.48 2.17
C GLN A 3 9.27 -25.42 2.64
N ASN A 4 9.76 -24.29 3.19
CA ASN A 4 8.97 -23.09 3.47
C ASN A 4 8.60 -22.39 2.15
N THR A 5 7.89 -23.09 1.27
CA THR A 5 7.66 -22.62 -0.08
C THR A 5 6.35 -21.84 -0.09
N LEU A 6 6.43 -20.53 -0.28
CA LEU A 6 5.32 -19.75 -0.83
C LEU A 6 4.91 -20.45 -2.13
N VAL A 7 3.77 -21.14 -2.10
CA VAL A 7 3.38 -22.08 -3.16
C VAL A 7 2.86 -21.33 -4.38
N ARG A 8 2.36 -20.12 -4.17
CA ARG A 8 1.63 -19.34 -5.16
C ARG A 8 2.18 -17.93 -5.22
N SER A 9 2.30 -17.39 -6.43
CA SER A 9 2.55 -15.97 -6.61
C SER A 9 1.82 -15.42 -7.82
N VAL A 10 1.50 -14.13 -7.75
CA VAL A 10 1.04 -13.34 -8.89
C VAL A 10 1.95 -12.12 -9.03
N SER A 11 2.40 -11.85 -10.25
CA SER A 11 3.21 -10.68 -10.58
C SER A 11 2.64 -9.94 -11.78
N PHE A 12 2.74 -8.62 -11.78
CA PHE A 12 2.26 -7.79 -12.87
C PHE A 12 3.21 -6.62 -13.11
N LEU A 13 3.12 -5.99 -14.28
CA LEU A 13 3.97 -4.85 -14.60
C LEU A 13 3.61 -3.62 -13.74
N PRO A 14 4.56 -2.73 -13.43
CA PRO A 14 4.30 -1.52 -12.63
C PRO A 14 3.14 -0.67 -13.15
N GLU A 15 2.96 -0.59 -14.46
CA GLU A 15 1.86 0.16 -15.10
C GLU A 15 0.50 -0.44 -14.74
N ARG A 16 0.43 -1.77 -14.58
CA ARG A 16 -0.80 -2.46 -14.12
C ARG A 16 -1.06 -2.19 -12.65
N GLY A 17 -0.01 -2.09 -11.84
CA GLY A 17 -0.12 -1.66 -10.44
C GLY A 17 -0.72 -0.26 -10.30
N GLN A 18 -0.29 0.69 -11.13
CA GLN A 18 -0.86 2.05 -11.16
C GLN A 18 -2.32 2.08 -11.63
N GLN A 19 -2.67 1.23 -12.61
CA GLN A 19 -4.06 1.06 -13.04
C GLN A 19 -4.95 0.56 -11.88
N LEU A 20 -4.48 -0.46 -11.15
CA LEU A 20 -5.17 -0.95 -9.96
C LEU A 20 -5.27 0.10 -8.86
N GLU A 21 -4.19 0.86 -8.61
CA GLU A 21 -4.19 1.93 -7.60
C GLU A 21 -5.24 2.99 -7.93
N THR A 22 -5.33 3.40 -9.20
CA THR A 22 -6.32 4.37 -9.68
C THR A 22 -7.74 3.82 -9.55
N PHE A 23 -7.95 2.55 -9.93
CA PHE A 23 -9.23 1.87 -9.74
C PHE A 23 -9.66 1.88 -8.27
N LEU A 24 -8.80 1.40 -7.35
CA LEU A 24 -9.12 1.31 -5.93
C LEU A 24 -9.39 2.67 -5.28
N LYS A 25 -8.75 3.76 -5.73
CA LYS A 25 -9.06 5.12 -5.25
C LYS A 25 -10.50 5.55 -5.60
N ASN A 26 -11.05 5.05 -6.71
CA ASN A 26 -12.41 5.35 -7.16
C ASN A 26 -13.47 4.41 -6.59
N VAL A 27 -13.07 3.27 -6.01
CA VAL A 27 -14.00 2.37 -5.32
C VAL A 27 -14.50 3.04 -4.03
N PRO A 28 -15.81 3.13 -3.76
CA PRO A 28 -16.31 3.67 -2.49
C PRO A 28 -15.96 2.77 -1.31
N ASP A 29 -15.84 3.32 -0.10
CA ASP A 29 -15.63 2.52 1.10
C ASP A 29 -16.88 1.65 1.40
N GLN A 30 -16.64 0.40 1.78
CA GLN A 30 -17.63 -0.63 2.06
C GLN A 30 -17.43 -1.14 3.50
N PRO A 31 -17.96 -0.41 4.50
CA PRO A 31 -17.85 -0.84 5.89
C PRO A 31 -18.56 -2.19 6.11
N PRO A 32 -18.11 -3.00 7.08
CA PRO A 32 -17.07 -2.67 8.07
C PRO A 32 -15.62 -2.96 7.62
N HIS A 33 -15.41 -3.77 6.56
CA HIS A 33 -14.09 -4.34 6.28
C HIS A 33 -13.43 -3.88 4.98
N ASN A 34 -14.14 -3.13 4.12
CA ASN A 34 -13.66 -2.66 2.82
C ASN A 34 -13.02 -3.80 2.01
N ALA A 35 -13.71 -4.93 1.91
CA ALA A 35 -13.16 -6.15 1.34
C ALA A 35 -12.93 -6.02 -0.18
N VAL A 36 -11.79 -6.50 -0.63
CA VAL A 36 -11.41 -6.60 -2.04
C VAL A 36 -10.96 -8.03 -2.31
N GLU A 37 -11.55 -8.65 -3.30
CA GLU A 37 -11.32 -10.02 -3.70
C GLU A 37 -10.39 -10.06 -4.92
N LEU A 38 -9.34 -10.88 -4.86
CA LEU A 38 -8.35 -11.06 -5.91
C LEU A 38 -8.35 -12.53 -6.34
N TYR A 39 -8.68 -12.80 -7.60
CA TYR A 39 -8.77 -14.18 -8.10
C TYR A 39 -8.40 -14.27 -9.57
N GLN A 40 -8.07 -15.48 -10.02
CA GLN A 40 -7.84 -15.79 -11.40
C GLN A 40 -9.10 -16.44 -12.00
N SER A 41 -9.62 -15.87 -13.10
CA SER A 41 -10.70 -16.51 -13.87
C SER A 41 -10.20 -17.09 -15.19
N GLU A 42 -9.31 -16.35 -15.86
CA GLU A 42 -8.68 -16.74 -17.11
C GLU A 42 -7.15 -16.76 -16.93
N PRO A 43 -6.44 -17.68 -17.61
CA PRO A 43 -4.98 -17.70 -17.59
C PRO A 43 -4.42 -16.34 -17.99
N GLY A 44 -3.50 -15.80 -17.17
CA GLY A 44 -2.84 -14.52 -17.45
C GLY A 44 -3.58 -13.26 -17.02
N TYR A 45 -4.75 -13.36 -16.38
CA TYR A 45 -5.49 -12.20 -15.87
C TYR A 45 -5.77 -12.30 -14.37
N LEU A 46 -5.42 -11.25 -13.63
CA LEU A 46 -5.81 -11.05 -12.25
C LEU A 46 -7.06 -10.19 -12.21
N ASN A 47 -8.14 -10.74 -11.67
CA ASN A 47 -9.38 -10.04 -11.42
C ASN A 47 -9.38 -9.45 -10.02
N VAL A 48 -9.91 -8.23 -9.91
CA VAL A 48 -10.08 -7.51 -8.66
C VAL A 48 -11.52 -7.07 -8.54
N LEU A 49 -12.22 -7.61 -7.54
CA LEU A 49 -13.62 -7.31 -7.25
C LEU A 49 -13.72 -6.58 -5.91
N ALA A 50 -14.37 -5.41 -5.89
CA ALA A 50 -14.55 -4.59 -4.70
C ALA A 50 -16.03 -4.13 -4.60
N GLY A 51 -16.84 -4.96 -3.95
CA GLY A 51 -18.31 -4.88 -3.99
C GLY A 51 -18.84 -5.01 -5.41
N GLU A 52 -19.48 -3.97 -5.94
CA GLU A 52 -20.07 -3.99 -7.29
C GLU A 52 -19.06 -3.65 -8.41
N MET A 53 -17.90 -3.11 -8.05
CA MET A 53 -16.89 -2.69 -9.03
C MET A 53 -15.90 -3.83 -9.31
N HIS A 54 -15.61 -4.08 -10.58
CA HIS A 54 -14.66 -5.10 -11.01
C HIS A 54 -13.66 -4.55 -12.03
N THR A 55 -12.45 -5.08 -12.02
CA THR A 55 -11.43 -4.81 -13.03
C THR A 55 -10.54 -6.03 -13.23
N SER A 56 -9.90 -6.12 -14.39
CA SER A 56 -9.00 -7.22 -14.75
C SER A 56 -7.73 -6.66 -15.34
N ILE A 57 -6.58 -7.15 -14.89
CA ILE A 57 -5.26 -6.76 -15.41
C ILE A 57 -4.49 -7.99 -15.88
N ALA A 58 -3.60 -7.80 -16.85
CA ALA A 58 -2.66 -8.84 -17.25
C ALA A 58 -1.65 -9.09 -16.12
N ALA A 59 -1.46 -10.35 -15.74
CA ALA A 59 -0.56 -10.79 -14.68
C ALA A 59 0.01 -12.18 -14.96
N GLU A 60 1.20 -12.45 -14.45
CA GLU A 60 1.88 -13.73 -14.50
C GLU A 60 1.65 -14.48 -13.18
N PHE A 61 1.29 -15.75 -13.29
CA PHE A 61 0.96 -16.59 -12.14
C PHE A 61 1.98 -17.72 -11.99
N THR A 62 2.27 -18.07 -10.74
CA THR A 62 3.00 -19.28 -10.37
C THR A 62 2.17 -20.03 -9.33
N GLY A 63 2.12 -21.37 -9.46
CA GLY A 63 1.22 -22.22 -8.67
C GLY A 63 -0.21 -22.21 -9.20
N ASP A 64 -1.08 -23.02 -8.60
CA ASP A 64 -2.49 -23.11 -8.95
C ASP A 64 -3.30 -22.02 -8.22
N TRP A 65 -4.01 -21.17 -8.96
CA TRP A 65 -4.86 -20.10 -8.41
C TRP A 65 -6.35 -20.35 -8.69
N ASN A 66 -6.72 -21.44 -9.35
CA ASN A 66 -8.11 -21.68 -9.77
C ASN A 66 -9.05 -21.95 -8.57
N ASP A 67 -8.51 -22.46 -7.47
CA ASP A 67 -9.26 -22.83 -6.26
C ASP A 67 -9.13 -21.80 -5.12
N VAL A 68 -8.41 -20.70 -5.38
CA VAL A 68 -8.04 -19.70 -4.37
C VAL A 68 -8.51 -18.31 -4.78
N SER A 69 -9.18 -17.66 -3.85
CA SER A 69 -9.51 -16.25 -3.93
C SER A 69 -8.94 -15.52 -2.73
N LEU A 70 -8.07 -14.54 -2.97
CA LEU A 70 -7.36 -13.79 -1.93
C LEU A 70 -8.18 -12.56 -1.55
N MET A 71 -8.63 -12.49 -0.30
CA MET A 71 -9.38 -11.36 0.22
C MET A 71 -8.45 -10.40 0.96
N LEU A 72 -8.46 -9.11 0.62
CA LEU A 72 -7.68 -8.07 1.26
C LEU A 72 -8.56 -6.89 1.66
N ASN A 73 -8.13 -6.13 2.67
CA ASN A 73 -8.71 -4.83 2.93
C ASN A 73 -8.25 -3.85 1.83
N LYS A 74 -9.18 -3.06 1.30
CA LYS A 74 -8.94 -2.04 0.26
C LYS A 74 -7.75 -1.14 0.58
N HIS A 75 -7.66 -0.61 1.80
CA HIS A 75 -6.60 0.33 2.17
C HIS A 75 -5.24 -0.36 2.29
N VAL A 76 -5.22 -1.60 2.76
CA VAL A 76 -4.00 -2.43 2.79
C VAL A 76 -3.51 -2.69 1.36
N PHE A 77 -4.42 -3.06 0.46
CA PHE A 77 -4.04 -3.31 -0.93
C PHE A 77 -3.61 -2.03 -1.66
N LEU A 78 -4.32 -0.92 -1.42
CA LEU A 78 -3.94 0.40 -1.94
C LEU A 78 -2.56 0.82 -1.43
N ARG A 79 -2.25 0.55 -0.15
CA ARG A 79 -0.93 0.85 0.42
C ARG A 79 0.17 0.06 -0.27
N LEU A 80 -0.03 -1.25 -0.43
CA LEU A 80 0.87 -2.16 -1.14
C LEU A 80 1.18 -1.63 -2.55
N LEU A 81 0.16 -1.21 -3.30
CA LEU A 81 0.34 -0.66 -4.65
C LEU A 81 1.06 0.69 -4.65
N SER A 82 0.74 1.57 -3.69
CA SER A 82 1.37 2.89 -3.57
C SER A 82 2.87 2.83 -3.23
N GLU A 83 3.31 1.75 -2.58
CA GLU A 83 4.73 1.46 -2.31
C GLU A 83 5.44 0.78 -3.50
N GLY A 84 4.71 0.57 -4.60
CA GLY A 84 5.23 0.04 -5.87
C GLY A 84 5.35 -1.49 -5.89
N HIS A 85 4.73 -2.22 -4.96
CA HIS A 85 4.80 -3.67 -4.98
C HIS A 85 4.01 -4.25 -6.16
N THR A 86 4.68 -5.11 -6.92
CA THR A 86 4.18 -5.69 -8.17
C THR A 86 4.08 -7.21 -8.14
N LYS A 87 4.57 -7.85 -7.07
CA LYS A 87 4.48 -9.29 -6.86
C LYS A 87 3.87 -9.57 -5.50
N ILE A 88 2.89 -10.48 -5.47
CA ILE A 88 2.23 -10.98 -4.26
C ILE A 88 2.48 -12.48 -4.18
N GLU A 89 2.98 -12.94 -3.05
CA GLU A 89 3.30 -14.33 -2.76
C GLU A 89 2.48 -14.80 -1.58
N MET A 90 1.92 -16.00 -1.69
CA MET A 90 1.07 -16.59 -0.66
C MET A 90 1.19 -18.10 -0.62
N ALA A 91 0.88 -18.68 0.53
CA ALA A 91 0.73 -20.13 0.70
C ALA A 91 -0.75 -20.50 0.79
N ASP A 92 -1.48 -19.84 1.70
CA ASP A 92 -2.91 -20.05 1.97
C ASP A 92 -3.57 -18.73 2.42
N ASN A 93 -4.89 -18.64 2.33
CA ASN A 93 -5.71 -17.50 2.75
C ASN A 93 -5.74 -17.27 4.27
N ARG A 94 -5.10 -18.13 5.06
CA ARG A 94 -4.99 -18.00 6.52
C ARG A 94 -3.60 -17.56 6.98
N ILE A 95 -2.67 -17.43 6.05
CA ILE A 95 -1.26 -17.12 6.31
C ILE A 95 -0.98 -15.71 5.76
N PRO A 96 -0.11 -14.91 6.39
CA PRO A 96 0.28 -13.62 5.83
C PRO A 96 0.80 -13.76 4.40
N ILE A 97 0.46 -12.78 3.57
CA ILE A 97 1.04 -12.65 2.22
C ILE A 97 2.32 -11.81 2.28
N LEU A 98 3.23 -12.07 1.36
CA LEU A 98 4.44 -11.30 1.15
C LEU A 98 4.34 -10.56 -0.19
N ALA A 99 4.53 -9.25 -0.18
CA ALA A 99 4.58 -8.43 -1.38
C ALA A 99 5.98 -7.86 -1.61
N SER A 100 6.42 -7.92 -2.87
CA SER A 100 7.75 -7.51 -3.33
C SER A 100 7.68 -6.78 -4.68
N GLY A 101 8.82 -6.35 -5.22
CA GLY A 101 8.92 -5.56 -6.45
C GLY A 101 8.91 -4.03 -6.26
N GLY A 102 8.46 -3.57 -5.09
CA GLY A 102 8.46 -2.16 -4.67
C GLY A 102 9.56 -1.84 -3.66
N THR A 103 9.32 -0.81 -2.84
CA THR A 103 10.27 -0.39 -1.81
C THR A 103 10.23 -1.35 -0.61
N GLY A 104 11.26 -2.20 -0.48
CA GLY A 104 11.35 -3.15 0.63
C GLY A 104 10.45 -4.37 0.46
N ARG A 105 9.97 -4.92 1.59
CA ARG A 105 9.06 -6.06 1.65
C ARG A 105 7.86 -5.69 2.49
N TYR A 106 6.67 -5.94 1.97
CA TYR A 106 5.42 -5.65 2.66
C TYR A 106 4.73 -6.95 3.03
N VAL A 107 4.35 -7.09 4.31
CA VAL A 107 3.69 -8.29 4.83
C VAL A 107 2.36 -7.90 5.42
N THR A 108 1.29 -8.62 5.05
CA THR A 108 -0.04 -8.35 5.58
C THR A 108 -0.87 -9.61 5.71
N MET A 109 -1.82 -9.59 6.63
CA MET A 109 -2.82 -10.63 6.75
C MET A 109 -3.93 -10.43 5.72
N PRO A 110 -4.34 -11.49 5.00
CA PRO A 110 -5.60 -11.50 4.25
C PRO A 110 -6.80 -11.50 5.20
N LEU A 111 -7.95 -11.05 4.69
CA LEU A 111 -9.22 -11.15 5.38
C LEU A 111 -9.70 -12.61 5.35
N TYR A 112 -10.07 -13.14 6.51
CA TYR A 112 -10.63 -14.48 6.58
C TYR A 112 -12.07 -14.47 6.07
N GLN A 113 -12.34 -15.27 5.04
CA GLN A 113 -13.70 -15.58 4.63
C GLN A 113 -13.99 -17.04 5.00
N PRO A 114 -14.95 -17.31 5.90
CA PRO A 114 -15.44 -18.67 6.07
C PRO A 114 -16.11 -19.07 4.75
N LYS A 115 -15.59 -20.10 4.08
CA LYS A 115 -16.27 -20.69 2.92
C LYS A 115 -17.68 -21.10 3.39
N SER A 116 -18.70 -20.40 2.91
CA SER A 116 -20.07 -20.90 3.01
C SER A 116 -20.08 -22.26 2.35
N LYS A 117 -20.44 -23.31 3.10
CA LYS A 117 -20.70 -24.62 2.52
C LYS A 117 -21.66 -24.39 1.35
N GLU A 118 -21.26 -24.80 0.15
CA GLU A 118 -22.14 -24.74 -1.01
C GLU A 118 -23.44 -25.45 -0.67
N THR A 119 -24.53 -24.69 -0.65
CA THR A 119 -25.90 -25.21 -0.60
C THR A 119 -26.15 -25.94 -1.91
N THR A 120 -25.83 -27.23 -1.93
CA THR A 120 -26.67 -28.18 -2.67
C THR A 120 -27.97 -28.31 -1.87
N GLN A 121 -29.11 -28.38 -2.57
CA GLN A 121 -30.51 -28.56 -2.11
C GLN A 121 -31.31 -27.25 -2.22
N ILE A 122 -32.07 -27.03 -3.29
CA ILE A 122 -33.42 -27.61 -3.53
C ILE A 122 -34.19 -27.71 -2.21
N GLN A 123 -35.28 -26.94 -2.15
CA GLN A 123 -36.34 -26.94 -1.13
C GLN A 123 -36.54 -28.30 -0.47
N THR A 124 -36.65 -28.34 0.86
CA THR A 124 -37.93 -28.45 1.57
C THR A 124 -37.71 -28.22 3.08
N GLN A 125 -38.71 -27.57 3.68
CA GLN A 125 -38.98 -27.26 5.09
C GLN A 125 -38.40 -28.24 6.13
N ASN A 126 -37.83 -27.68 7.22
CA ASN A 126 -38.37 -27.83 8.59
C ASN A 126 -37.65 -26.89 9.58
N GLN A 127 -38.42 -26.43 10.57
CA GLN A 127 -38.14 -25.40 11.58
C GLN A 127 -36.96 -25.67 12.52
N PRO A 128 -36.46 -24.62 13.23
CA PRO A 128 -35.23 -24.66 14.02
C PRO A 128 -35.45 -25.21 15.43
N GLN A 129 -34.52 -26.06 15.91
CA GLN A 129 -34.39 -26.39 17.33
C GLN A 129 -33.19 -25.66 17.93
N THR A 130 -33.52 -24.82 18.90
CA THR A 130 -32.64 -24.21 19.90
C THR A 130 -31.96 -25.29 20.71
N GLU A 131 -30.63 -25.27 20.80
CA GLU A 131 -29.90 -25.93 21.89
C GLU A 131 -28.87 -24.96 22.47
N GLU A 132 -29.12 -24.58 23.73
CA GLU A 132 -28.26 -23.79 24.59
C GLU A 132 -27.06 -24.64 25.04
N THR A 133 -25.89 -24.41 24.45
CA THR A 133 -24.65 -25.03 24.96
C THR A 133 -24.14 -24.23 26.15
N LYS A 134 -24.37 -24.79 27.34
CA LYS A 134 -23.80 -24.37 28.64
C LYS A 134 -22.30 -24.09 28.54
N MET A 135 -21.89 -22.87 28.89
CA MET A 135 -20.50 -22.52 29.13
C MET A 135 -20.07 -23.05 30.50
N GLU A 136 -19.09 -23.96 30.52
CA GLU A 136 -18.44 -24.41 31.75
C GLU A 136 -17.27 -23.45 32.06
N HIS A 137 -17.38 -22.76 33.19
CA HIS A 137 -16.44 -21.75 33.66
C HIS A 137 -15.29 -22.44 34.40
N ASN A 138 -14.15 -22.65 33.73
CA ASN A 138 -12.96 -23.20 34.38
C ASN A 138 -12.13 -22.05 34.96
N GLU A 139 -12.16 -21.92 36.29
CA GLU A 139 -11.47 -20.87 37.05
C GLU A 139 -9.94 -21.06 36.98
N MET A 140 -9.23 -20.03 36.50
CA MET A 140 -7.77 -19.98 36.54
C MET A 140 -7.26 -19.83 37.97
N LYS A 141 -6.60 -20.88 38.46
CA LYS A 141 -5.84 -20.87 39.71
C LYS A 141 -4.55 -20.07 39.54
N VAL A 142 -4.54 -18.84 40.06
CA VAL A 142 -3.35 -18.02 40.27
C VAL A 142 -2.42 -18.72 41.26
N VAL A 143 -1.21 -19.07 40.81
CA VAL A 143 -0.12 -19.50 41.70
C VAL A 143 1.03 -18.50 41.53
N SER A 144 1.18 -17.66 42.54
CA SER A 144 2.29 -16.74 42.75
C SER A 144 3.42 -17.43 43.53
N ALA A 145 4.66 -17.35 43.04
CA ALA A 145 5.90 -17.60 43.79
C ALA A 145 7.11 -16.99 43.03
N PRO A 146 8.27 -16.71 43.66
CA PRO A 146 8.72 -15.34 43.89
C PRO A 146 10.01 -14.92 43.17
N VAL A 147 10.22 -13.59 43.20
CA VAL A 147 11.41 -12.83 42.80
C VAL A 147 12.71 -13.40 43.37
N GLN A 148 13.75 -13.51 42.53
CA GLN A 148 15.14 -13.44 42.97
C GLN A 148 15.93 -12.48 42.07
N THR A 149 16.46 -11.46 42.74
CA THR A 149 17.37 -10.44 42.23
C THR A 149 18.78 -11.02 42.15
N ALA A 150 19.44 -10.91 41.01
CA ALA A 150 20.90 -11.03 40.92
C ALA A 150 21.42 -9.98 39.94
N ALA A 151 22.13 -9.00 40.49
CA ALA A 151 22.77 -7.92 39.76
C ALA A 151 23.94 -8.48 38.93
N LEU A 152 23.96 -8.17 37.63
CA LEU A 152 25.17 -8.24 36.81
C LEU A 152 25.33 -6.91 36.07
N LYS A 153 26.43 -6.23 36.40
CA LYS A 153 26.91 -5.04 35.69
C LYS A 153 27.31 -5.44 34.27
N GLN A 154 26.68 -4.87 33.26
CA GLN A 154 27.22 -4.79 31.90
C GLN A 154 26.96 -3.38 31.34
N GLU A 155 27.95 -2.90 30.59
CA GLU A 155 28.07 -1.60 29.93
C GLU A 155 26.83 -1.17 29.13
N PRO A 156 26.65 0.14 28.83
CA PRO A 156 25.49 0.62 28.08
C PRO A 156 25.60 0.15 26.62
N GLU A 157 25.14 -1.07 26.37
CA GLU A 157 24.76 -1.55 25.06
C GLU A 157 23.64 -0.62 24.59
N ALA A 158 23.92 0.24 23.62
CA ALA A 158 22.94 1.17 23.07
C ALA A 158 21.70 0.38 22.70
N ASN A 159 20.60 0.65 23.39
CA ASN A 159 19.37 -0.10 23.21
C ASN A 159 18.98 0.04 21.73
N PRO A 160 18.80 -1.06 20.97
CA PRO A 160 18.49 -0.98 19.55
C PRO A 160 17.22 -0.15 19.26
N MET A 161 16.32 -0.06 20.25
CA MET A 161 15.16 0.82 20.21
C MET A 161 15.53 2.30 20.30
N GLU A 162 16.52 2.67 21.10
CA GLU A 162 17.01 4.04 21.26
C GLU A 162 17.76 4.51 20.00
N GLU A 163 18.56 3.64 19.38
CA GLU A 163 19.20 3.91 18.10
C GLU A 163 18.16 4.12 16.98
N LEU A 164 17.12 3.27 16.92
CA LEU A 164 16.02 3.43 15.97
C LEU A 164 15.29 4.76 16.18
N ASN A 165 14.97 5.11 17.43
CA ASN A 165 14.32 6.37 17.75
C ASN A 165 15.19 7.58 17.36
N SER A 166 16.50 7.52 17.63
CA SER A 166 17.46 8.54 17.23
C SER A 166 17.54 8.67 15.69
N ALA A 167 17.55 7.56 14.96
CA ALA A 167 17.53 7.54 13.51
C ALA A 167 16.25 8.17 12.96
N ILE A 168 15.08 7.86 13.54
CA ILE A 168 13.78 8.45 13.16
C ILE A 168 13.80 9.97 13.37
N GLU A 169 14.28 10.46 14.51
CA GLU A 169 14.35 11.90 14.78
C GLU A 169 15.34 12.60 13.84
N SER A 170 16.49 11.98 13.56
CA SER A 170 17.45 12.52 12.57
C SER A 170 16.85 12.63 11.17
N PHE A 171 16.00 11.66 10.79
CA PHE A 171 15.31 11.65 9.50
C PHE A 171 14.25 12.76 9.42
N ARG A 172 13.47 12.94 10.49
CA ARG A 172 12.50 14.05 10.61
C ARG A 172 13.17 15.41 10.47
N LEU A 173 14.33 15.58 11.11
CA LEU A 173 15.11 16.81 11.01
C LEU A 173 15.59 17.06 9.57
N LYS A 174 16.13 16.03 8.90
CA LYS A 174 16.56 16.13 7.49
C LYS A 174 15.40 16.48 6.57
N LEU A 175 14.23 15.87 6.75
CA LEU A 175 13.03 16.19 5.98
C LEU A 175 12.61 17.66 6.16
N ARG A 176 12.65 18.17 7.40
CA ARG A 176 12.34 19.56 7.68
C ARG A 176 13.31 20.52 6.99
N ILE A 177 14.61 20.25 7.04
CA ILE A 177 15.62 21.07 6.37
C ILE A 177 15.41 21.05 4.85
N ALA A 178 15.22 19.86 4.25
CA ALA A 178 14.99 19.74 2.82
C ALA A 178 13.71 20.46 2.37
N TRP A 179 12.68 20.44 3.20
CA TRP A 179 11.44 21.19 2.96
C TRP A 179 11.67 22.71 2.97
N ASP A 180 12.42 23.21 3.95
CA ASP A 180 12.76 24.62 4.05
C ASP A 180 13.61 25.07 2.84
N GLU A 181 14.60 24.26 2.42
CA GLU A 181 15.40 24.51 1.22
C GLU A 181 14.56 24.54 -0.06
N SER A 182 13.61 23.60 -0.20
CA SER A 182 12.66 23.57 -1.32
C SER A 182 11.81 24.85 -1.36
N SER A 183 11.36 25.34 -0.19
CA SER A 183 10.59 26.57 -0.09
C SER A 183 11.39 27.80 -0.56
N VAL A 184 12.69 27.86 -0.25
CA VAL A 184 13.59 28.92 -0.70
C VAL A 184 13.83 28.83 -2.20
N LEU A 185 14.06 27.63 -2.72
CA LEU A 185 14.22 27.40 -4.15
C LEU A 185 12.97 27.82 -4.93
N ALA A 186 11.77 27.50 -4.44
CA ALA A 186 10.51 27.91 -5.06
C ALA A 186 10.37 29.44 -5.16
N ARG A 187 10.82 30.19 -4.13
CA ARG A 187 10.85 31.66 -4.19
C ARG A 187 11.84 32.15 -5.24
N LYS A 188 13.03 31.57 -5.28
CA LYS A 188 14.07 31.93 -6.26
C LYS A 188 13.65 31.65 -7.70
N VAL A 189 12.94 30.55 -7.95
CA VAL A 189 12.35 30.23 -9.26
C VAL A 189 11.34 31.29 -9.67
N LYS A 190 10.46 31.73 -8.76
CA LYS A 190 9.50 32.80 -9.04
C LYS A 190 10.21 34.13 -9.37
N GLU A 191 11.26 34.48 -8.63
CA GLU A 191 12.05 35.68 -8.91
C GLU A 191 12.70 35.64 -10.30
N VAL A 192 13.32 34.51 -10.66
CA VAL A 192 13.92 34.31 -11.98
C VAL A 192 12.87 34.41 -13.09
N GLN A 193 11.69 33.83 -12.89
CA GLN A 193 10.58 33.94 -13.85
C GLN A 193 10.12 35.39 -14.05
N ILE A 194 10.03 36.17 -12.96
CA ILE A 194 9.66 37.59 -13.04
C ILE A 194 10.74 38.39 -13.78
N ALA A 195 12.02 38.17 -13.46
CA ALA A 195 13.14 38.83 -14.13
C ALA A 195 13.19 38.49 -15.62
N GLN A 196 12.93 37.23 -15.98
CA GLN A 196 12.85 36.79 -17.37
C GLN A 196 11.70 37.50 -18.12
N LYS A 197 10.51 37.57 -17.53
CA LYS A 197 9.37 38.29 -18.13
C LYS A 197 9.65 39.78 -18.31
N GLN A 198 10.38 40.41 -17.38
CA GLN A 198 10.78 41.81 -17.52
C GLN A 198 11.75 41.98 -18.70
N LYS A 199 12.80 41.15 -18.79
CA LYS A 199 13.75 41.18 -19.91
C LYS A 199 13.06 40.98 -21.26
N GLU A 200 12.06 40.10 -21.33
CA GLU A 200 11.29 39.88 -22.55
C GLU A 200 10.48 41.12 -22.95
N ARG A 201 9.86 41.82 -21.98
CA ARG A 201 9.18 43.09 -22.24
C ARG A 201 10.15 44.16 -22.75
N ASP A 202 11.30 44.30 -22.11
CA ASP A 202 12.31 45.28 -22.50
C ASP A 202 12.87 44.98 -23.91
N PHE A 203 13.09 43.70 -24.22
CA PHE A 203 13.50 43.27 -25.56
C PHE A 203 12.45 43.61 -26.63
N ILE A 204 11.16 43.37 -26.35
CA ILE A 204 10.06 43.71 -27.28
C ILE A 204 10.00 45.22 -27.50
N GLN A 205 10.14 46.02 -26.44
CA GLN A 205 10.14 47.48 -26.55
C GLN A 205 11.34 47.98 -27.37
N ALA A 206 12.54 47.46 -27.10
CA ALA A 206 13.74 47.81 -27.86
C ALA A 206 13.61 47.43 -29.34
N LYS A 207 13.09 46.23 -29.64
CA LYS A 207 12.82 45.78 -31.01
C LYS A 207 11.86 46.74 -31.74
N ARG A 208 10.75 47.13 -31.10
CA ARG A 208 9.80 48.11 -31.67
C ARG A 208 10.43 49.48 -31.88
N ALA A 209 11.28 49.94 -30.96
CA ALA A 209 11.97 51.22 -31.08
C ALA A 209 12.92 51.23 -32.28
N ILE A 210 13.70 50.17 -32.47
CA ILE A 210 14.57 49.98 -33.63
C ILE A 210 13.75 49.98 -34.92
N GLU A 211 12.62 49.27 -34.95
CA GLU A 211 11.75 49.21 -36.12
C GLU A 211 11.16 50.58 -36.49
N ARG A 212 10.78 51.39 -35.49
CA ARG A 212 10.37 52.79 -35.72
C ARG A 212 11.49 53.64 -36.30
N ILE A 213 12.72 53.53 -35.77
CA ILE A 213 13.88 54.26 -36.30
C ILE A 213 14.15 53.84 -37.76
N ARG A 214 14.03 52.54 -38.08
CA ARG A 214 14.16 52.05 -39.45
C ARG A 214 13.12 52.70 -40.38
N MET A 215 11.85 52.71 -39.97
CA MET A 215 10.78 53.32 -40.77
C MET A 215 10.94 54.83 -40.98
N VAL A 216 11.51 55.56 -40.00
CA VAL A 216 11.71 57.02 -40.10
C VAL A 216 13.01 57.38 -40.85
N SER A 217 14.07 56.58 -40.71
CA SER A 217 15.37 56.87 -41.35
C SER A 217 15.47 56.42 -42.81
N GLY A 218 14.52 55.61 -43.30
CA GLY A 218 14.40 55.27 -44.72
C GLY A 218 15.51 54.36 -45.28
N PHE A 219 16.29 53.70 -44.41
CA PHE A 219 17.21 52.61 -44.78
C PHE A 219 16.55 51.24 -44.63
#